data_AF-A0AAN9Z9N5-F1
#
_entry.id   AF-A0AAN9Z9N5-F1
#
_cell.length_a   1.000
_cell.length_b   1.000
_cell.length_c   1.000
_cell.angle_alpha   90.00
_cell.angle_beta   90.00
_cell.angle_gamma   90.00
#
_symmetry.space_group_name_H-M   'P 1'
#
loop_
_entity.id
_entity.type
_entity.pdbx_description
1 polymer ?
#
loop_
_entity_poly.entity_id
_entity_poly.type
_entity_poly.pdbx_seq_one_letter_code
_entity_poly.pdbx_strand_id
1 'polypeptide(L)'
;MVLFSHGLVPTRFLIILSHLSIAVLILWSRDQNVKSCLSLDYTDEEYLLQDKELVIGLSIALGLLGFELLGFLSGVTMFVPLTAMISIACHGSASILLTYFVLDEWDCHLYWWLFTFCSVLPAVTEAVTILRSLFLKN
;
A
#
# COMPACT_ATOMS: atom_id res chain seq x y z
N MET A 1 8.28 30.45 -2.37
CA MET A 1 7.98 29.07 -1.93
C MET A 1 8.27 28.11 -3.08
N VAL A 2 9.55 27.83 -3.36
CA VAL A 2 10.00 27.03 -4.53
C VAL A 2 10.82 25.80 -4.09
N LEU A 3 11.11 25.66 -2.80
CA LEU A 3 12.02 24.63 -2.28
C LEU A 3 11.43 23.22 -2.16
N PHE A 4 10.11 23.04 -2.20
CA PHE A 4 9.47 21.72 -1.92
C PHE A 4 9.14 20.88 -3.17
N SER A 5 9.30 21.39 -4.41
CA SER A 5 8.69 20.72 -5.59
C SER A 5 9.59 19.79 -6.40
N HIS A 6 10.92 19.95 -6.34
CA HIS A 6 11.81 19.28 -7.29
C HIS A 6 11.96 17.76 -7.06
N GLY A 7 11.71 17.26 -5.84
CA GLY A 7 11.87 15.85 -5.49
C GLY A 7 10.57 15.03 -5.39
N LEU A 8 9.39 15.67 -5.36
CA LEU A 8 8.15 14.96 -5.03
C LEU A 8 7.78 13.88 -6.05
N VAL A 9 7.92 14.18 -7.34
CA VAL A 9 7.61 13.25 -8.43
C VAL A 9 8.47 11.98 -8.34
N PRO A 10 9.82 12.05 -8.35
CA PRO A 10 10.64 10.84 -8.24
C PRO A 10 10.49 10.14 -6.89
N THR A 11 10.35 10.87 -5.78
CA THR A 11 10.14 10.24 -4.45
C THR A 11 8.83 9.47 -4.39
N ARG A 12 7.74 10.03 -4.91
CA ARG A 12 6.44 9.35 -4.96
C ARG A 12 6.50 8.09 -5.81
N PHE A 13 7.15 8.15 -6.98
CA PHE A 13 7.32 6.98 -7.83
C PHE A 13 8.05 5.84 -7.11
N LEU A 14 9.20 6.15 -6.50
CA LEU A 14 10.01 5.14 -5.82
C LEU A 14 9.31 4.53 -4.62
N ILE A 15 8.55 5.33 -3.86
CA ILE A 15 7.90 4.84 -2.64
C ILE A 15 6.63 4.03 -2.93
N ILE A 16 5.88 4.35 -4.00
CA ILE A 16 4.81 3.47 -4.51
C ILE A 16 5.40 2.12 -4.93
N LEU A 17 6.51 2.12 -5.68
CA LEU A 17 7.18 0.87 -6.08
C LEU A 17 7.71 0.09 -4.88
N SER A 18 8.24 0.77 -3.86
CA SER A 18 8.69 0.11 -2.63
C SER A 18 7.55 -0.62 -1.92
N HIS A 19 6.39 0.02 -1.75
CA HIS A 19 5.22 -0.62 -1.14
C HIS A 19 4.71 -1.77 -2.04
N LEU A 20 4.68 -1.57 -3.37
CA LEU A 20 4.34 -2.64 -4.31
C LEU A 20 5.26 -3.87 -4.15
N SER A 21 6.58 -3.66 -4.10
CA SER A 21 7.55 -4.75 -3.96
C SER A 21 7.40 -5.51 -2.65
N ILE A 22 7.24 -4.83 -1.52
CA ILE A 22 7.05 -5.52 -0.22
C ILE A 22 5.71 -6.25 -0.16
N ALA A 23 4.63 -5.71 -0.74
CA ALA A 23 3.34 -6.39 -0.81
C ALA A 23 3.40 -7.67 -1.66
N VAL A 24 4.11 -7.64 -2.80
CA VAL A 24 4.37 -8.84 -3.61
C VAL A 24 5.23 -9.84 -2.85
N LEU A 25 6.25 -9.37 -2.12
CA LEU A 25 7.10 -10.24 -1.31
C LEU A 25 6.30 -10.96 -0.22
N ILE A 26 5.43 -10.26 0.50
CA ILE A 26 4.57 -10.86 1.53
C ILE A 26 3.64 -11.90 0.90
N LEU A 27 3.03 -11.62 -0.25
CA LEU A 27 2.20 -12.62 -0.96
C LEU A 27 3.00 -13.87 -1.37
N TRP A 28 4.26 -13.68 -1.75
CA TRP A 28 5.17 -14.75 -2.12
C TRP A 28 5.60 -15.60 -0.93
N SER A 29 5.92 -14.97 0.22
CA SER A 29 6.35 -15.64 1.45
C SER A 29 5.23 -15.86 2.48
N ARG A 30 3.95 -15.77 2.06
CA ARG A 30 2.80 -15.70 2.97
C ARG A 30 2.66 -16.88 3.92
N ASP A 31 3.08 -18.08 3.53
CA ASP A 31 3.00 -19.26 4.40
C ASP A 31 3.72 -19.04 5.74
N GLN A 32 4.89 -18.40 5.71
CA GLN A 32 5.66 -18.07 6.90
C GLN A 32 4.93 -16.99 7.71
N ASN A 33 4.51 -15.91 7.04
CA ASN A 33 3.82 -14.80 7.70
C ASN A 33 2.49 -15.23 8.36
N VAL A 34 1.73 -16.14 7.74
CA VAL A 34 0.47 -16.65 8.30
C VAL A 34 0.75 -17.52 9.54
N LYS A 35 1.76 -18.39 9.49
CA LYS A 35 2.11 -19.26 10.63
C LYS A 35 2.57 -18.47 11.85
N SER A 36 3.26 -17.36 11.64
CA SER A 36 3.67 -16.44 12.70
C SER A 36 2.50 -15.85 13.49
N CYS A 37 1.32 -15.75 12.87
CA CYS A 37 0.10 -15.23 13.49
C CYS A 37 -0.70 -16.29 14.27
N LEU A 38 -0.28 -17.56 14.22
CA LEU A 38 -1.03 -18.68 14.76
C LEU A 38 -0.38 -19.23 16.03
N SER A 39 -1.19 -19.82 16.92
CA SER A 39 -0.67 -20.57 18.07
C SER A 39 0.09 -21.83 17.63
N LEU A 40 1.00 -22.35 18.45
CA LEU A 40 1.77 -23.57 18.11
C LEU A 40 0.91 -24.78 17.76
N ASP A 41 -0.30 -24.89 18.34
CA ASP A 41 -1.24 -26.00 18.14
C ASP A 41 -2.44 -25.59 17.27
N TYR A 42 -2.22 -24.75 16.25
CA TYR A 42 -3.27 -24.30 15.34
C TYR A 42 -3.91 -25.44 14.54
N THR A 43 -5.15 -25.24 14.14
CA THR A 43 -5.89 -26.14 13.25
C THR A 43 -5.75 -25.73 11.79
N ASP A 44 -5.93 -26.69 10.87
CA ASP A 44 -5.91 -26.40 9.42
C ASP A 44 -6.96 -25.35 9.03
N GLU A 45 -8.12 -25.32 9.70
CA GLU A 45 -9.17 -24.34 9.44
C GLU A 45 -8.75 -22.91 9.80
N GLU A 46 -8.05 -22.73 10.93
CA GLU A 46 -7.54 -21.43 11.37
C GLU A 46 -6.45 -20.92 10.42
N TYR A 47 -5.56 -21.80 9.95
CA TYR A 47 -4.56 -21.45 8.95
C TYR A 47 -5.21 -21.00 7.65
N LEU A 48 -6.18 -21.77 7.13
CA LEU A 48 -6.85 -21.44 5.88
C LEU A 48 -7.64 -20.13 5.97
N LEU A 49 -8.21 -19.82 7.13
CA LEU A 49 -8.90 -18.56 7.36
C LEU A 49 -7.91 -17.38 7.29
N GLN A 50 -6.80 -17.45 8.02
CA GLN A 50 -5.81 -16.37 8.05
C GLN A 50 -5.09 -16.19 6.70
N ASP A 51 -4.72 -17.28 6.02
CA ASP A 51 -4.15 -17.21 4.66
C ASP A 51 -5.11 -16.53 3.69
N LYS A 52 -6.40 -16.91 3.75
CA LYS A 52 -7.43 -16.31 2.88
C LYS A 52 -7.59 -14.82 3.13
N GLU A 53 -7.66 -14.40 4.39
CA GLU A 53 -7.79 -12.99 4.75
C GLU A 53 -6.59 -12.17 4.25
N LEU A 54 -5.37 -12.66 4.50
CA LEU A 54 -4.15 -12.00 4.07
C LEU A 54 -4.06 -11.90 2.54
N VAL A 55 -4.39 -12.97 1.81
CA VAL A 55 -4.40 -12.99 0.35
C VAL A 55 -5.42 -12.01 -0.22
N ILE A 56 -6.63 -11.93 0.35
CA ILE A 56 -7.67 -10.99 -0.09
C ILE A 56 -7.18 -9.55 0.12
N GLY A 57 -6.69 -9.24 1.33
CA GLY A 57 -6.21 -7.90 1.66
C GLY A 57 -5.07 -7.45 0.75
N LEU A 58 -4.05 -8.30 0.57
CA LEU A 58 -2.92 -7.99 -0.31
C LEU A 58 -3.31 -7.89 -1.78
N SER A 59 -4.23 -8.74 -2.26
CA SER A 59 -4.72 -8.66 -3.64
C SER A 59 -5.42 -7.33 -3.93
N ILE A 60 -6.25 -6.87 -2.99
CA ILE A 60 -6.89 -5.55 -3.09
C ILE A 60 -5.83 -4.44 -3.01
N ALA A 61 -4.88 -4.54 -2.07
CA ALA A 61 -3.81 -3.55 -1.93
C ALA A 61 -2.99 -3.41 -3.22
N LEU A 62 -2.64 -4.52 -3.87
CA LEU A 62 -1.95 -4.51 -5.18
C LEU A 62 -2.79 -3.84 -6.26
N GLY A 63 -4.10 -4.07 -6.29
CA GLY A 63 -5.01 -3.39 -7.21
C GLY A 63 -5.04 -1.88 -7.00
N LEU A 64 -5.10 -1.43 -5.73
CA LEU A 64 -5.07 -0.01 -5.37
C LEU A 64 -3.72 0.64 -5.69
N LEU A 65 -2.61 -0.02 -5.39
CA LEU A 65 -1.26 0.43 -5.76
C LEU A 65 -1.08 0.52 -7.28
N GLY A 66 -1.61 -0.45 -8.02
CA GLY A 66 -1.64 -0.43 -9.49
C GLY A 66 -2.45 0.74 -10.03
N PHE A 67 -3.63 0.99 -9.46
CA PHE A 67 -4.46 2.15 -9.81
C PHE A 67 -3.73 3.47 -9.56
N GLU A 68 -3.09 3.64 -8.40
CA GLU A 68 -2.29 4.83 -8.08
C GLU A 68 -1.10 4.99 -9.02
N LEU A 69 -0.38 3.91 -9.32
CA LEU A 69 0.75 3.93 -10.23
C LEU A 69 0.32 4.33 -11.64
N LEU A 70 -0.83 3.85 -12.12
CA LEU A 70 -1.38 4.23 -13.42
C LEU A 70 -1.84 5.69 -13.44
N GLY A 71 -2.51 6.16 -12.39
CA GLY A 71 -2.90 7.56 -12.24
C GLY A 71 -1.69 8.50 -12.22
N PHE A 72 -0.63 8.12 -11.52
CA PHE A 72 0.66 8.81 -11.53
C PHE A 72 1.30 8.80 -12.92
N LEU A 73 1.49 7.63 -13.54
CA LEU A 73 2.16 7.48 -14.84
C LEU A 73 1.40 8.14 -16.00
N SER A 74 0.08 8.28 -15.89
CA SER A 74 -0.74 9.02 -16.86
C SER A 74 -0.45 10.53 -16.86
N GLY A 75 0.21 11.04 -15.82
CA GLY A 75 0.49 12.47 -15.64
C GLY A 75 -0.66 13.27 -14.99
N VAL A 76 -1.84 12.67 -14.81
CA VAL A 76 -3.04 13.34 -14.25
C VAL A 76 -2.82 13.82 -12.82
N THR A 77 -2.23 12.97 -11.97
CA THR A 77 -2.00 13.27 -10.54
C THR A 77 -0.53 13.54 -10.21
N MET A 78 0.37 13.31 -11.17
CA MET A 78 1.84 13.38 -11.00
C MET A 78 2.29 14.72 -10.39
N PHE A 79 1.66 15.82 -10.82
CA PHE A 79 2.07 17.18 -10.46
C PHE A 79 1.23 17.81 -9.34
N VAL A 80 0.39 17.03 -8.64
CA VAL A 80 -0.45 17.53 -7.54
C VAL A 80 0.28 17.35 -6.20
N PRO A 81 0.81 18.42 -5.55
CA PRO A 81 1.72 18.27 -4.42
C PRO A 81 1.10 17.63 -3.18
N LEU A 82 -0.16 17.94 -2.87
CA LEU A 82 -0.85 17.36 -1.71
C LEU A 82 -1.04 15.84 -1.87
N THR A 83 -1.51 15.40 -3.05
CA THR A 83 -1.64 13.99 -3.39
C THR A 83 -0.30 13.28 -3.30
N ALA A 84 0.77 13.92 -3.79
CA ALA A 84 2.11 13.38 -3.67
C ALA A 84 2.58 13.25 -2.22
N MET A 85 2.38 14.26 -1.37
CA MET A 85 2.77 14.21 0.04
C MET A 85 2.04 13.13 0.83
N ILE A 86 0.72 12.98 0.62
CA ILE A 86 -0.08 11.95 1.28
C ILE A 86 0.39 10.56 0.82
N SER A 87 0.53 10.35 -0.50
CA SER A 87 1.03 9.10 -1.07
C SER A 87 2.42 8.75 -0.53
N ILE A 88 3.35 9.71 -0.48
CA ILE A 88 4.70 9.49 0.08
C ILE A 88 4.65 9.09 1.55
N ALA A 89 3.90 9.80 2.38
CA ALA A 89 3.77 9.48 3.80
C ALA A 89 3.15 8.09 4.03
N CYS A 90 2.06 7.78 3.33
CA CYS A 90 1.35 6.50 3.43
C CYS A 90 2.22 5.33 2.97
N HIS A 91 2.71 5.34 1.73
CA HIS A 91 3.50 4.22 1.23
C HIS A 91 4.87 4.13 1.91
N GLY A 92 5.49 5.25 2.29
CA GLY A 92 6.74 5.22 3.05
C GLY A 92 6.59 4.58 4.42
N SER A 93 5.49 4.90 5.12
CA SER A 93 5.16 4.26 6.40
C SER A 93 4.89 2.76 6.21
N ALA A 94 4.13 2.38 5.18
CA ALA A 94 3.91 0.97 4.87
C ALA A 94 5.19 0.24 4.50
N SER A 95 6.08 0.80 3.68
CA SER A 95 7.34 0.15 3.32
C SER A 95 8.18 -0.17 4.57
N ILE A 96 8.23 0.73 5.54
CA ILE A 96 8.94 0.49 6.80
C ILE A 96 8.20 -0.57 7.63
N LEU A 97 6.92 -0.39 7.90
CA LEU A 97 6.14 -1.25 8.81
C LEU A 97 5.94 -2.66 8.25
N LEU A 98 5.73 -2.81 6.94
CA LEU A 98 5.62 -4.11 6.29
C LEU A 98 6.98 -4.82 6.18
N THR A 99 8.10 -4.09 6.22
CA THR A 99 9.41 -4.71 6.39
C THR A 99 9.52 -5.35 7.77
N TYR A 100 9.05 -4.69 8.83
CA TYR A 100 8.94 -5.30 10.16
C TYR A 100 7.97 -6.48 10.16
N PHE A 101 6.83 -6.38 9.46
CA PHE A 101 5.89 -7.49 9.32
C PHE A 101 6.57 -8.75 8.76
N VAL A 102 7.45 -8.60 7.76
CA VAL A 102 8.20 -9.72 7.17
C VAL A 102 9.33 -10.24 8.08
N LEU A 103 9.99 -9.36 8.83
CA LEU A 103 11.21 -9.71 9.59
C LEU A 103 10.95 -10.12 11.04
N ASP A 104 9.92 -9.58 11.67
CA ASP A 104 9.61 -9.68 13.10
C ASP A 104 8.30 -10.44 13.35
N GLU A 105 7.75 -11.10 12.32
CA GLU A 105 6.67 -12.07 12.47
C GLU A 105 5.41 -11.47 13.15
N TRP A 106 5.01 -10.28 12.73
CA TRP A 106 3.90 -9.54 13.36
C TRP A 106 2.53 -10.18 13.15
N ASP A 107 1.64 -9.95 14.13
CA ASP A 107 0.25 -10.38 14.08
C ASP A 107 -0.46 -9.87 12.80
N CYS A 108 -1.11 -10.81 12.11
CA CYS A 108 -1.85 -10.60 10.87
C CYS A 108 -2.96 -9.55 11.02
N HIS A 109 -3.51 -9.33 12.22
CA HIS A 109 -4.49 -8.27 12.43
C HIS A 109 -3.93 -6.87 12.23
N LEU A 110 -2.62 -6.66 12.47
CA LEU A 110 -1.97 -5.36 12.26
C LEU A 110 -1.90 -5.01 10.77
N TYR A 111 -1.89 -6.00 9.88
CA TYR A 111 -1.92 -5.79 8.44
C TYR A 111 -3.17 -4.99 8.02
N TRP A 112 -4.34 -5.25 8.61
CA TRP A 112 -5.58 -4.55 8.25
C TRP A 112 -5.55 -3.05 8.57
N TRP A 113 -4.85 -2.66 9.63
CA TRP A 113 -4.60 -1.25 9.94
C TRP A 113 -3.67 -0.61 8.91
N LEU A 114 -2.59 -1.30 8.54
CA LEU A 114 -1.67 -0.83 7.49
C LEU A 114 -2.39 -0.69 6.14
N PHE A 115 -3.20 -1.68 5.77
CA PHE A 115 -4.01 -1.66 4.55
C PHE A 115 -4.94 -0.43 4.52
N THR A 116 -5.65 -0.16 5.60
CA THR A 116 -6.59 0.97 5.66
C THR A 116 -5.88 2.31 5.51
N PHE A 117 -4.81 2.55 6.28
CA PHE A 117 -4.14 3.85 6.29
C PHE A 117 -3.13 4.05 5.15
N CYS A 118 -2.55 2.97 4.64
CA CYS A 118 -1.43 3.04 3.69
C CYS A 118 -1.75 2.50 2.29
N SER A 119 -2.94 1.91 2.08
CA SER A 119 -3.42 1.50 0.75
C SER A 119 -4.75 2.17 0.40
N VAL A 120 -5.74 2.16 1.30
CA VAL A 120 -7.06 2.76 0.99
C VAL A 120 -7.00 4.29 0.97
N LEU A 121 -6.42 4.91 1.99
CA LEU A 121 -6.30 6.37 2.06
C LEU A 121 -5.60 6.99 0.83
N PRO A 122 -4.38 6.54 0.43
CA PRO A 122 -3.71 7.12 -0.74
C PRO A 122 -4.49 6.87 -2.04
N ALA A 123 -5.11 5.70 -2.22
CA ALA A 123 -5.95 5.42 -3.38
C ALA A 123 -7.21 6.28 -3.45
N VAL A 124 -7.84 6.59 -2.32
CA VAL A 124 -8.97 7.52 -2.25
C VAL A 124 -8.51 8.93 -2.62
N THR A 125 -7.37 9.40 -2.12
CA THR A 125 -6.83 10.71 -2.54
C THR A 125 -6.50 10.77 -4.03
N GLU A 126 -6.00 9.67 -4.60
CA GLU A 126 -5.77 9.55 -6.04
C GLU A 126 -7.08 9.66 -6.83
N ALA A 127 -8.09 8.87 -6.44
CA ALA A 127 -9.40 8.87 -7.09
C ALA A 127 -10.06 10.26 -7.04
N VAL A 128 -10.03 10.93 -5.88
CA VAL A 128 -10.56 12.30 -5.74
C VAL A 128 -9.81 13.28 -6.66
N THR A 129 -8.49 13.13 -6.79
CA THR A 129 -7.67 14.00 -7.66
C THR A 129 -8.01 13.78 -9.14
N ILE A 130 -8.16 12.53 -9.57
CA ILE A 130 -8.59 12.17 -10.93
C ILE A 130 -9.99 12.75 -11.21
N LEU A 131 -10.95 12.52 -10.32
CA LEU A 131 -12.32 13.04 -10.47
C LEU A 131 -12.30 14.58 -10.57
N ARG A 132 -11.57 15.27 -9.70
CA ARG A 132 -11.42 16.74 -9.77
C ARG A 132 -10.86 17.18 -11.13
N SER A 133 -9.85 16.48 -11.65
CA SER A 133 -9.23 16.82 -12.94
C SER A 133 -10.18 16.61 -14.14
N LEU A 134 -11.17 15.73 -14.03
CA LEU A 134 -12.16 15.48 -15.07
C LEU A 134 -13.34 16.46 -15.00
N PHE A 135 -13.82 16.79 -13.79
CA PHE A 135 -15.05 17.58 -13.61
C PHE A 135 -14.82 19.09 -13.46
N LEU A 136 -13.68 19.52 -12.92
CA LEU A 136 -13.38 20.95 -12.70
C LEU A 136 -12.53 21.56 -13.84
N LYS A 137 -12.36 20.83 -14.94
CA LYS A 137 -11.69 21.32 -16.15
C LYS A 137 -12.65 22.04 -17.12
N ASN A 138 -13.86 22.37 -16.66
CA ASN A 138 -14.85 23.22 -17.36
C ASN A 138 -14.88 24.61 -16.74
#